data_AF-A0AAV8XPH7-F1
#
_entry.id   AF-A0AAV8XPH7-F1
#
_cell.length_a   1.000
_cell.length_b   1.000
_cell.length_c   1.000
_cell.angle_alpha   90.00
_cell.angle_beta   90.00
_cell.angle_gamma   90.00
#
_symmetry.space_group_name_H-M   'P 1'
#
loop_
_entity.id
_entity.type
_entity.pdbx_description
1 polymer ?
#
loop_
_entity_poly.entity_id
_entity_poly.type
_entity_poly.pdbx_seq_one_letter_code
_entity_poly.pdbx_strand_id
1 'polypeptide(L)'
;MNLNKSDGRQRWKEEDMASAIKAVQNKTMGYTLAVKTFNVPRTTLRRRIKKNQGSNKGYLGGYKPTFNANIEAEIADHIRRLETRFFGLTSVELRRLVFQIAEKTWATSPFQ
;
A
#
# COMPACT_ATOMS: atom_id res chain seq x y z
N MET A 1 -9.10 -17.02 -9.52
CA MET A 1 -9.28 -16.07 -8.40
C MET A 1 -9.34 -14.67 -8.96
N ASN A 2 -10.45 -13.96 -8.78
CA ASN A 2 -10.64 -12.60 -9.30
C ASN A 2 -10.01 -11.57 -8.34
N LEU A 3 -8.89 -10.97 -8.73
CA LEU A 3 -8.09 -10.03 -7.93
C LEU A 3 -8.50 -8.55 -8.04
N ASN A 4 -9.63 -8.24 -8.67
CA ASN A 4 -10.05 -6.85 -8.89
C ASN A 4 -11.49 -6.60 -8.44
N LYS A 5 -11.73 -6.59 -7.13
CA LYS A 5 -12.88 -5.84 -6.56
C LYS A 5 -12.33 -4.50 -6.10
N SER A 6 -12.48 -3.46 -6.93
CA SER A 6 -12.27 -2.07 -6.51
C SER A 6 -13.34 -1.71 -5.48
N ASP A 7 -13.13 -2.11 -4.22
CA ASP A 7 -13.87 -1.57 -3.09
C ASP A 7 -13.73 -0.04 -3.18
N GLY A 8 -14.83 0.72 -3.12
CA GLY A 8 -14.91 2.15 -3.42
C GLY A 8 -14.14 3.08 -2.46
N ARG A 9 -13.08 2.58 -1.81
CA ARG A 9 -12.20 3.29 -0.88
C ARG A 9 -11.21 4.16 -1.64
N GLN A 10 -10.95 5.36 -1.11
CA GLN A 10 -9.96 6.32 -1.62
C GLN A 10 -10.08 6.66 -3.14
N ARG A 11 -11.30 6.76 -3.67
CA ARG A 11 -11.54 7.18 -5.07
C ARG A 11 -11.17 8.65 -5.37
N TRP A 12 -10.92 9.46 -4.35
CA TRP A 12 -10.49 10.86 -4.49
C TRP A 12 -9.02 10.95 -4.94
N LYS A 13 -8.64 12.01 -5.65
CA LYS A 13 -7.23 12.23 -6.08
C LYS A 13 -6.42 12.87 -4.97
N GLU A 14 -5.14 12.51 -4.86
CA GLU A 14 -4.26 13.07 -3.84
C GLU A 14 -4.08 14.58 -4.00
N GLU A 15 -4.00 15.06 -5.24
CA GLU A 15 -3.93 16.48 -5.58
C GLU A 15 -5.15 17.26 -5.04
N ASP A 16 -6.36 16.72 -5.24
CA ASP A 16 -7.61 17.32 -4.76
C ASP A 16 -7.64 17.39 -3.22
N MET A 17 -7.20 16.32 -2.56
CA MET A 17 -7.10 16.28 -1.10
C MET A 17 -6.02 17.24 -0.58
N ALA A 18 -4.89 17.39 -1.28
CA ALA A 18 -3.85 18.33 -0.91
C ALA A 18 -4.35 19.78 -1.00
N SER A 19 -5.06 20.09 -2.08
CA SER A 19 -5.65 21.40 -2.32
C SER A 19 -6.74 21.72 -1.28
N ALA A 20 -7.59 20.75 -0.96
CA ALA A 20 -8.60 20.89 0.08
C ALA A 20 -7.99 21.10 1.48
N ILE A 21 -6.92 20.37 1.83
CA ILE A 21 -6.21 20.54 3.10
C ILE A 21 -5.61 21.95 3.19
N LYS A 22 -4.90 22.40 2.15
CA LYS A 22 -4.31 23.75 2.08
C LYS A 22 -5.37 24.85 2.20
N ALA A 23 -6.49 24.73 1.48
CA ALA A 23 -7.56 25.72 1.51
C ALA A 23 -8.20 25.86 2.91
N VAL A 24 -8.38 24.74 3.63
CA VAL A 24 -8.94 24.77 4.98
C VAL A 24 -7.90 25.26 6.01
N GLN A 25 -6.63 24.86 5.89
CA GLN A 25 -5.56 25.32 6.77
C GLN A 25 -5.29 26.82 6.64
N ASN A 26 -5.29 27.34 5.39
CA ASN A 26 -5.11 28.75 5.09
C ASN A 26 -6.36 29.60 5.39
N LYS A 27 -7.43 28.99 5.94
CA LYS A 27 -8.73 29.62 6.23
C LYS A 27 -9.39 30.29 5.01
N THR A 28 -8.99 29.93 3.79
CA THR A 28 -9.60 30.48 2.56
C THR A 28 -10.96 29.86 2.28
N MET A 29 -11.17 28.60 2.69
CA MET A 29 -12.46 27.89 2.55
C MET A 29 -12.82 27.12 3.83
N GLY A 30 -14.10 27.13 4.19
CA GLY A 30 -14.63 26.23 5.22
C GLY A 30 -14.73 24.77 4.73
N TYR A 31 -14.82 23.82 5.67
CA TYR A 31 -14.88 22.38 5.36
C TYR A 31 -15.95 22.02 4.32
N THR A 32 -17.16 22.59 4.43
CA THR A 32 -18.27 22.27 3.52
C THR A 32 -17.98 22.74 2.10
N LEU A 33 -17.38 23.92 1.95
CA LEU A 33 -17.03 24.48 0.65
C LEU A 33 -15.89 23.67 0.02
N ALA A 34 -14.80 23.43 0.76
CA ALA A 34 -13.66 22.65 0.28
C ALA A 34 -14.06 21.23 -0.17
N VAL A 35 -14.94 20.57 0.58
CA VAL A 35 -15.47 19.23 0.22
C VAL A 35 -16.18 19.24 -1.13
N LYS A 36 -17.01 20.26 -1.39
CA LYS A 36 -17.75 20.39 -2.66
C LYS A 36 -16.82 20.77 -3.81
N THR A 37 -15.95 21.76 -3.60
CA THR A 37 -15.04 22.28 -4.63
C THR A 37 -14.06 21.22 -5.11
N PHE A 38 -13.46 20.45 -4.20
CA PHE A 38 -12.43 19.46 -4.53
C PHE A 38 -12.99 18.02 -4.59
N ASN A 39 -14.31 17.84 -4.46
CA ASN A 39 -14.97 16.54 -4.50
C ASN A 39 -14.32 15.48 -3.59
N VAL A 40 -13.95 15.86 -2.36
CA VAL A 40 -13.27 14.99 -1.38
C VAL A 40 -14.19 14.59 -0.22
N PRO A 41 -14.05 13.39 0.37
CA PRO A 41 -14.91 13.00 1.49
C PRO A 41 -14.67 13.85 2.74
N ARG A 42 -15.74 14.43 3.29
CA ARG A 42 -15.71 15.32 4.47
C ARG A 42 -15.04 14.72 5.69
N THR A 43 -15.36 13.47 6.02
CA THR A 43 -14.80 12.76 7.17
C THR A 43 -13.30 12.53 7.01
N THR A 44 -12.85 12.24 5.79
CA THR A 44 -11.44 12.04 5.46
C THR A 44 -10.66 13.34 5.56
N LEU A 45 -11.18 14.43 4.97
CA LEU A 45 -10.57 15.76 5.05
C LEU A 45 -10.41 16.20 6.50
N ARG A 46 -11.48 16.10 7.31
CA ARG A 46 -11.45 16.47 8.73
C ARG A 46 -10.46 15.62 9.54
N ARG A 47 -10.43 14.31 9.31
CA ARG A 47 -9.49 13.39 9.99
C ARG A 47 -8.05 13.74 9.64
N ARG A 48 -7.76 14.00 8.37
CA ARG A 48 -6.41 14.33 7.90
C ARG A 48 -5.92 15.63 8.51
N ILE A 49 -6.75 16.69 8.48
CA ILE A 49 -6.40 17.98 9.11
C ILE A 49 -6.19 17.81 10.62
N LYS A 50 -7.09 17.10 11.34
CA LYS A 50 -6.96 16.87 12.78
C LYS A 50 -5.67 16.12 13.15
N LYS A 51 -5.25 15.17 12.33
CA LYS A 51 -4.03 14.36 12.54
C LYS A 51 -2.79 14.97 11.88
N ASN A 52 -2.89 16.17 11.31
CA ASN A 52 -1.86 16.80 10.48
C ASN A 52 -1.28 15.86 9.40
N GLN A 53 -2.14 15.03 8.80
CA GLN A 53 -1.78 14.11 7.73
C GLN A 53 -1.95 14.80 6.38
N GLY A 54 -0.96 14.63 5.48
CA GLY A 54 -1.02 15.13 4.10
C GLY A 54 -2.06 14.43 3.23
N SER A 55 -1.95 14.58 1.91
CA SER A 55 -2.87 13.97 0.93
C SER A 55 -2.61 12.50 0.65
N ASN A 56 -1.41 11.99 0.94
CA ASN A 56 -0.98 10.65 0.56
C ASN A 56 -2.01 9.57 0.94
N LYS A 57 -2.34 8.71 -0.03
CA LYS A 57 -3.12 7.50 0.17
C LYS A 57 -2.25 6.49 0.90
N GLY A 58 -2.57 6.29 2.16
CA GLY A 58 -1.94 5.26 2.97
C GLY A 58 -2.50 3.88 2.64
N TYR A 59 -1.84 2.87 3.20
CA TYR A 59 -2.29 1.48 3.21
C TYR A 59 -3.75 1.36 3.66
N LEU A 60 -4.57 0.67 2.85
CA LEU A 60 -6.02 0.54 3.02
C LEU A 60 -6.43 -0.66 3.90
N GLY A 61 -5.46 -1.36 4.48
CA GLY A 61 -5.66 -2.65 5.13
C GLY A 61 -5.33 -3.83 4.22
N GLY A 62 -5.28 -5.03 4.78
CA GLY A 62 -4.86 -6.27 4.10
C GLY A 62 -3.80 -7.02 4.89
N TYR A 63 -3.18 -8.02 4.26
CA TYR A 63 -1.97 -8.63 4.77
C TYR A 63 -0.77 -7.70 4.52
N LYS A 64 0.07 -7.52 5.53
CA LYS A 64 1.34 -6.83 5.36
C LYS A 64 2.36 -7.82 4.77
N PRO A 65 3.20 -7.40 3.82
CA PRO A 65 4.25 -8.25 3.29
C PRO A 65 5.19 -8.65 4.44
N THR A 66 5.55 -9.94 4.47
CA THR A 66 6.47 -10.49 5.47
C THR A 66 7.92 -10.10 5.17
N PHE A 67 8.26 -9.97 3.88
CA PHE A 67 9.59 -9.59 3.43
C PHE A 67 9.64 -8.12 3.00
N ASN A 68 10.86 -7.61 2.84
CA ASN A 68 11.05 -6.32 2.17
C ASN A 68 10.85 -6.46 0.66
N ALA A 69 10.62 -5.33 -0.02
CA ALA A 69 10.33 -5.31 -1.46
C ALA A 69 11.46 -5.89 -2.33
N ASN A 70 12.71 -5.83 -1.86
CA ASN A 70 13.86 -6.36 -2.58
C ASN A 70 13.84 -7.90 -2.59
N ILE A 71 13.67 -8.53 -1.41
CA ILE A 71 13.59 -9.99 -1.28
C ILE A 71 12.37 -10.53 -2.04
N GLU A 72 11.23 -9.85 -1.98
CA GLU A 72 10.06 -10.27 -2.77
C GLU A 72 10.34 -10.21 -4.28
N ALA A 73 11.08 -9.19 -4.74
CA ALA A 73 11.49 -9.10 -6.13
C ALA A 73 12.42 -10.24 -6.54
N GLU A 74 13.41 -10.59 -5.70
CA GLU A 74 14.32 -11.71 -5.96
C GLU A 74 13.60 -13.05 -6.03
N ILE A 75 12.67 -13.31 -5.09
CA ILE A 75 11.83 -14.51 -5.09
C ILE A 75 11.00 -14.56 -6.38
N ALA A 76 10.36 -13.45 -6.75
CA ALA A 76 9.50 -13.40 -7.92
C ALA A 76 10.31 -13.57 -9.24
N ASP A 77 11.52 -13.05 -9.30
CA ASP A 77 12.43 -13.22 -10.43
C ASP A 77 12.95 -14.67 -10.52
N HIS A 78 13.26 -15.30 -9.38
CA HIS A 78 13.62 -16.71 -9.33
C HIS A 78 12.49 -17.63 -9.84
N ILE A 79 11.24 -17.38 -9.43
CA ILE A 79 10.07 -18.13 -9.92
C ILE A 79 9.94 -18.01 -11.45
N ARG A 80 10.07 -16.79 -12.00
CA ARG A 80 10.01 -16.56 -13.45
C ARG A 80 11.11 -17.30 -14.21
N ARG A 81 12.34 -17.33 -13.66
CA ARG A 81 13.46 -18.09 -14.24
C ARG A 81 13.20 -19.60 -14.28
N LEU A 82 12.61 -20.14 -13.22
CA LEU A 82 12.27 -21.57 -13.14
C LEU A 82 11.15 -21.94 -14.11
N GLU A 83 10.11 -21.09 -14.19
CA GLU A 83 9.02 -21.24 -15.16
C GLU A 83 9.53 -21.23 -16.61
N THR A 84 10.46 -20.34 -16.94
CA THR A 84 11.05 -20.24 -18.29
C THR A 84 11.79 -21.51 -18.71
N ARG A 85 12.34 -22.27 -17.75
CA ARG A 85 13.03 -23.53 -17.98
C ARG A 85 12.10 -24.74 -17.94
N PHE A 86 10.77 -24.52 -17.98
CA PHE A 86 9.73 -25.53 -17.83
C PHE A 86 9.76 -26.29 -16.48
N PHE A 87 10.45 -25.74 -15.48
CA PHE A 87 10.44 -26.24 -14.09
C PHE A 87 9.52 -25.36 -13.24
N GLY A 88 8.22 -25.37 -13.55
CA GLY A 88 7.24 -24.67 -12.72
C GLY A 88 7.27 -25.18 -11.28
N LEU A 89 7.29 -24.27 -10.31
CA LEU A 89 7.18 -24.63 -8.90
C LEU A 89 5.73 -24.90 -8.52
N THR A 90 5.50 -26.00 -7.81
CA THR A 90 4.22 -26.21 -7.13
C THR A 90 4.08 -25.23 -5.96
N SER A 91 2.84 -25.00 -5.53
CA SER A 91 2.58 -24.12 -4.38
C SER A 91 3.26 -24.61 -3.08
N VAL A 92 3.51 -25.92 -2.96
CA VAL A 92 4.18 -26.52 -1.80
C VAL A 92 5.67 -26.20 -1.82
N GLU A 93 6.32 -26.38 -2.96
CA GLU A 93 7.75 -26.10 -3.12
C GLU A 93 8.04 -24.61 -2.96
N LEU A 94 7.17 -23.74 -3.51
CA LEU A 94 7.27 -22.32 -3.30
C LEU A 94 7.20 -21.94 -1.81
N ARG A 95 6.23 -22.49 -1.06
CA ARG A 95 6.13 -22.22 0.39
C ARG A 95 7.36 -22.71 1.14
N ARG A 96 7.93 -23.87 0.78
CA ARG A 96 9.17 -24.40 1.38
C ARG A 96 10.37 -23.48 1.10
N LEU A 97 10.53 -23.04 -0.15
CA LEU A 97 11.60 -22.13 -0.54
C LEU A 97 11.50 -20.79 0.23
N VAL A 98 10.30 -20.20 0.24
CA VAL A 98 10.05 -18.93 0.92
C VAL A 98 10.28 -19.06 2.43
N PHE A 99 9.91 -20.19 3.03
CA PHE A 99 10.17 -20.47 4.44
C PHE A 99 11.67 -20.55 4.74
N GLN A 100 12.45 -21.26 3.92
CA GLN A 100 13.92 -21.32 4.06
C GLN A 100 14.59 -19.95 3.91
N ILE A 101 14.09 -19.12 3.00
CA ILE A 101 14.57 -17.73 2.85
C ILE A 101 14.27 -16.93 4.12
N ALA A 102 13.05 -17.07 4.68
CA ALA A 102 12.68 -16.41 5.93
C ALA A 102 13.61 -16.79 7.09
N GLU A 103 13.90 -18.07 7.28
CA GLU A 103 14.81 -18.53 8.34
C GLU A 103 16.21 -17.92 8.19
N LYS A 104 16.75 -17.88 6.97
CA LYS A 104 18.08 -17.30 6.69
C LYS A 104 18.11 -15.79 6.92
N THR A 105 17.10 -15.07 6.44
CA THR A 105 17.02 -13.61 6.60
C THR A 105 16.82 -13.24 8.07
N TRP A 106 16.00 -14.00 8.80
CA TRP A 106 15.74 -13.76 10.23
C TRP A 106 16.99 -14.01 11.09
N ALA A 107 17.73 -15.09 10.83
CA ALA A 107 18.96 -15.41 11.56
C ALA A 107 20.12 -14.42 11.33
N THR A 108 20.06 -13.61 10.26
CA THR A 108 21.11 -12.63 9.91
C THR A 108 20.84 -11.24 10.51
N SER A 109 19.64 -10.99 11.05
CA SER A 109 19.31 -9.70 11.67
C SER A 109 20.08 -9.53 12.99
N PRO A 110 20.99 -8.54 13.13
CA PRO A 110 21.98 -8.45 14.21
C PRO A 110 21.42 -7.98 15.57
N PHE A 111 20.10 -7.96 15.76
CA PHE A 111 19.47 -7.54 17.01
C PHE A 111 18.68 -8.69 17.60
N GLN A 112 19.38 -9.52 18.36
CA GLN A 112 18.82 -10.35 19.40
C GLN A 112 19.26 -9.80 20.76
#